data_AF-A0A258RXG5-F1
#
_entry.id   AF-A0A258RXG5-F1
#
_cell.length_a   1.000
_cell.length_b   1.000
_cell.length_c   1.000
_cell.angle_alpha   90.00
_cell.angle_beta   90.00
_cell.angle_gamma   90.00
#
_symmetry.space_group_name_H-M   'P 1'
#
loop_
_entity.id
_entity.type
_entity.pdbx_description
1 polymer ?
#
loop_
_entity_poly.entity_id
_entity_poly.type
_entity_poly.pdbx_seq_one_letter_code
_entity_poly.pdbx_strand_id
1 'polypeptide(L)'
;MNRTLWIAVGSVFLGIVVLALKSAAYWVTGSIALLSDALESIINVAAALAALVALKISARPADDNHPFGHHKAEYLSAVLEGVLIVVAAGSILR
;
A
#
# COMPACT_ATOMS: atom_id res chain seq x y z
N MET A 1 16.64 7.55 -9.38
CA MET A 1 15.58 6.54 -9.61
C MET A 1 15.78 5.24 -8.82
N ASN A 2 17.00 4.67 -8.74
CA ASN A 2 17.18 3.36 -8.07
C ASN A 2 16.84 3.33 -6.57
N ARG A 3 17.27 4.31 -5.75
CA ARG A 3 17.02 4.26 -4.29
C ARG A 3 15.54 4.25 -3.92
N THR A 4 14.72 5.07 -4.56
CA THR A 4 13.28 5.16 -4.28
C THR A 4 12.56 3.86 -4.59
N LEU A 5 12.93 3.18 -5.69
CA LEU A 5 12.36 1.89 -6.05
C LEU A 5 12.75 0.80 -5.04
N TRP A 6 14.00 0.79 -4.58
CA TRP A 6 14.47 -0.15 -3.54
C TRP A 6 13.77 0.06 -2.20
N ILE A 7 13.53 1.33 -1.82
CA ILE A 7 12.77 1.65 -0.61
C ILE A 7 11.32 1.17 -0.76
N ALA A 8 10.67 1.43 -1.90
CA ALA A 8 9.29 0.99 -2.13
C ALA A 8 9.15 -0.55 -2.13
N VAL A 9 10.09 -1.28 -2.74
CA VAL A 9 10.12 -2.75 -2.67
C VAL A 9 10.33 -3.22 -1.22
N GLY A 10 11.23 -2.56 -0.48
CA GLY A 10 11.44 -2.82 0.94
C GLY A 10 10.18 -2.60 1.77
N SER A 11 9.42 -1.53 1.50
CA SER A 11 8.15 -1.22 2.15
C SER A 11 7.08 -2.29 1.88
N VAL A 12 6.96 -2.78 0.64
CA VAL A 12 6.04 -3.88 0.31
C VAL A 12 6.43 -5.15 1.06
N PHE A 13 7.71 -5.51 1.04
CA PHE A 13 8.21 -6.69 1.77
C PHE A 13 7.92 -6.60 3.27
N LEU A 14 8.22 -5.45 3.88
CA LEU A 14 7.96 -5.22 5.30
C LEU A 14 6.46 -5.29 5.61
N GLY A 15 5.61 -4.73 4.76
CA GLY A 15 4.15 -4.82 4.89
C GLY A 15 3.65 -6.26 4.90
N ILE A 16 4.17 -7.11 4.00
CA ILE A 16 3.82 -8.54 3.95
C ILE A 16 4.27 -9.26 5.24
N VAL A 17 5.47 -8.95 5.74
CA VAL A 17 5.96 -9.52 7.01
C VAL A 17 5.07 -9.12 8.18
N VAL A 18 4.69 -7.84 8.28
CA VAL A 18 3.78 -7.35 9.33
C VAL A 18 2.42 -8.02 9.24
N LEU A 19 1.86 -8.14 8.03
CA LEU A 19 0.59 -8.84 7.81
C LEU A 19 0.66 -10.30 8.27
N ALA A 20 1.74 -11.02 7.94
CA ALA A 20 1.93 -12.40 8.36
C ALA A 20 2.04 -12.53 9.89
N LEU A 21 2.79 -11.64 10.54
CA LEU A 21 2.93 -11.62 12.00
C LEU A 21 1.60 -11.34 12.70
N LYS A 22 0.81 -10.36 12.23
CA LYS A 22 -0.50 -10.05 12.81
C LYS A 22 -1.51 -11.18 12.58
N SER A 23 -1.48 -11.81 11.40
CA SER A 23 -2.32 -12.97 11.10
C SER A 23 -1.99 -14.15 12.03
N ALA A 24 -0.69 -14.41 12.27
CA ALA A 24 -0.26 -15.42 13.23
C ALA A 24 -0.67 -15.07 14.67
N ALA A 25 -0.51 -13.80 15.07
CA ALA A 25 -0.93 -13.32 16.38
C ALA A 25 -2.44 -13.47 16.59
N TYR A 26 -3.27 -13.17 15.59
CA TYR A 26 -4.70 -13.45 15.61
C TYR A 26 -4.97 -14.94 15.83
N TRP A 27 -4.29 -15.82 15.08
CA TRP A 27 -4.50 -17.27 15.17
C TRP A 27 -4.18 -17.84 16.56
N VAL A 28 -3.17 -17.29 17.24
CA VAL A 28 -2.78 -17.71 18.60
C VAL A 28 -3.70 -17.11 19.67
N THR A 29 -4.16 -15.88 19.49
CA THR A 29 -4.92 -15.14 20.53
C THR A 29 -6.43 -15.23 20.39
N GLY A 30 -6.96 -15.51 19.20
CA GLY A 30 -8.39 -15.42 18.89
C GLY A 30 -8.98 -14.01 19.00
N SER A 31 -8.15 -12.97 19.14
CA SER A 31 -8.61 -11.61 19.41
C SER A 31 -9.18 -10.92 18.16
N ILE A 32 -10.43 -10.47 18.25
CA ILE A 32 -11.09 -9.70 17.18
C ILE A 32 -10.36 -8.37 16.91
N ALA A 33 -9.73 -7.77 17.93
CA ALA A 33 -8.91 -6.57 17.74
C ALA A 33 -7.68 -6.85 16.86
N LEU A 34 -7.03 -8.01 17.03
CA LEU A 34 -5.91 -8.42 16.19
C LEU A 34 -6.36 -8.82 14.78
N LEU A 35 -7.57 -9.36 14.62
CA LEU A 35 -8.16 -9.60 13.31
C LEU A 35 -8.38 -8.28 12.55
N SER A 36 -8.92 -7.27 13.22
CA SER A 36 -9.11 -5.92 12.66
C SER A 36 -7.78 -5.29 12.23
N ASP A 37 -6.76 -5.41 13.08
CA ASP A 37 -5.42 -4.88 12.82
C ASP A 37 -4.69 -5.65 11.69
N ALA A 38 -4.97 -6.95 11.53
CA ALA A 38 -4.50 -7.75 10.40
C ALA A 38 -5.19 -7.32 9.09
N LEU A 39 -6.49 -7.06 9.10
CA LEU A 39 -7.23 -6.56 7.93
C LEU A 39 -6.73 -5.18 7.48
N GLU A 40 -6.45 -4.27 8.43
CA GLU A 40 -5.82 -2.98 8.12
C GLU A 40 -4.47 -3.16 7.41
N SER A 41 -3.70 -4.16 7.84
CA SER A 41 -2.38 -4.45 7.26
C SER A 41 -2.45 -4.98 5.82
N ILE A 42 -3.58 -5.59 5.41
CA ILE A 42 -3.82 -5.95 4.00
C ILE A 42 -3.92 -4.69 3.15
N ILE A 43 -4.60 -3.66 3.65
CA ILE A 43 -4.77 -2.38 2.95
C ILE A 43 -3.44 -1.65 2.83
N ASN A 44 -2.63 -1.65 3.89
CA ASN A 44 -1.29 -1.08 3.85
C ASN A 44 -0.38 -1.79 2.81
N VAL A 45 -0.48 -3.12 2.67
CA VAL A 45 0.25 -3.86 1.62
C VAL A 45 -0.25 -3.50 0.22
N ALA A 46 -1.56 -3.43 0.03
CA ALA A 46 -2.17 -3.04 -1.24
C ALA A 46 -1.77 -1.61 -1.64
N ALA A 47 -1.71 -0.71 -0.68
CA ALA A 47 -1.27 0.66 -0.88
C ALA A 47 0.23 0.76 -1.22
N ALA A 48 1.09 0.03 -0.50
CA ALA A 48 2.52 -0.05 -0.82
C ALA A 48 2.76 -0.60 -2.24
N LEU A 49 1.96 -1.58 -2.68
CA LEU A 49 1.98 -2.11 -4.04
C LEU A 49 1.53 -1.06 -5.06
N ALA A 50 0.44 -0.33 -4.79
CA ALA A 50 -0.02 0.76 -5.65
C ALA A 50 1.04 1.86 -5.77
N ALA A 51 1.70 2.21 -4.67
CA ALA A 51 2.79 3.18 -4.65
C ALA A 51 3.99 2.69 -5.48
N LEU A 52 4.35 1.40 -5.37
CA LEU A 52 5.41 0.81 -6.18
C LEU A 52 5.08 0.85 -7.68
N VAL A 53 3.83 0.56 -8.05
CA VAL A 53 3.35 0.63 -9.44
C VAL A 53 3.36 2.08 -9.93
N ALA A 54 2.88 3.03 -9.12
CA ALA A 54 2.88 4.45 -9.44
C ALA A 54 4.29 5.00 -9.60
N LEU A 55 5.23 4.62 -8.74
CA LEU A 55 6.65 4.97 -8.87
C LEU A 55 7.26 4.38 -10.14
N LYS A 56 6.93 3.13 -10.48
CA LYS A 56 7.40 2.47 -11.71
C LYS A 56 6.83 3.12 -12.97
N ILE A 57 5.60 3.62 -12.92
CA ILE A 57 4.96 4.36 -14.02
C ILE A 57 5.54 5.77 -14.12
N SER A 58 5.71 6.46 -12.99
CA SER A 58 6.32 7.80 -12.89
C SER A 58 7.77 7.79 -13.39
N ALA A 59 8.49 6.68 -13.18
CA ALA A 59 9.85 6.46 -13.67
C ALA A 59 9.95 6.16 -15.18
N ARG A 60 8.83 5.99 -15.91
CA ARG A 60 8.88 5.83 -17.37
C ARG A 60 9.17 7.19 -18.04
N PRO A 61 10.04 7.21 -19.07
CA PRO A 61 10.34 8.43 -19.83
C PRO A 61 9.06 9.00 -20.47
N ALA A 62 9.07 10.30 -20.76
CA ALA A 62 7.95 10.96 -21.41
C ALA A 62 7.63 10.28 -22.75
N ASP A 63 6.34 10.00 -22.97
CA ASP A 63 5.79 9.34 -24.15
C ASP A 63 4.99 10.38 -24.94
N ASP A 64 4.75 10.18 -26.24
CA ASP A 64 4.12 11.18 -27.12
C ASP A 64 2.71 11.61 -26.65
N ASN A 65 2.03 10.80 -25.83
CA ASN A 65 0.74 11.11 -25.22
C ASN A 65 0.82 11.95 -23.93
N HIS A 66 1.99 12.07 -23.30
CA HIS A 66 2.20 12.82 -22.05
C HIS A 66 3.46 13.70 -22.11
N PRO A 67 3.38 14.87 -22.77
CA PRO A 67 4.51 15.78 -22.96
C PRO A 67 5.08 16.40 -21.67
N PHE A 68 4.33 16.35 -20.55
CA PHE A 68 4.78 16.81 -19.22
C PHE A 68 5.23 15.68 -18.28
N GLY A 69 5.23 14.42 -18.73
CA GLY A 69 5.68 13.25 -17.96
C GLY A 69 4.67 12.67 -16.96
N HIS A 70 4.93 11.45 -16.47
CA HIS A 70 4.04 10.69 -15.58
C HIS A 70 4.23 10.99 -14.07
N HIS A 71 4.88 12.11 -13.73
CA HIS A 71 5.28 12.45 -12.35
C HIS A 71 4.09 12.59 -11.37
N LYS A 72 2.86 12.78 -11.87
CA LYS A 72 1.65 12.89 -11.03
C LYS A 72 1.00 11.56 -10.63
N ALA A 73 1.48 10.42 -11.13
CA ALA A 73 0.92 9.11 -10.80
C ALA A 73 1.03 8.77 -9.30
N GLU A 74 2.04 9.31 -8.61
CA GLU A 74 2.26 9.10 -7.18
C GLU A 74 1.13 9.67 -6.31
N TYR A 75 0.64 10.86 -6.65
CA TYR A 75 -0.51 11.47 -5.96
C TYR A 75 -1.79 10.67 -6.15
N LEU A 76 -1.99 10.05 -7.32
CA LEU A 76 -3.16 9.22 -7.58
C LEU A 76 -3.15 7.97 -6.68
N SER A 77 -1.97 7.39 -6.46
CA SER A 77 -1.80 6.25 -5.55
C SER A 77 -2.09 6.62 -4.09
N ALA A 78 -1.60 7.77 -3.63
CA ALA A 78 -1.84 8.25 -2.26
C ALA A 78 -3.33 8.55 -2.00
N VAL A 79 -4.04 9.09 -3.00
CA VAL A 79 -5.49 9.32 -2.91
C VAL A 79 -6.25 7.98 -2.85
N LEU A 80 -5.87 7.01 -3.68
CA LEU A 80 -6.47 5.67 -3.67
C LEU A 80 -6.27 4.96 -2.33
N GLU A 81 -5.05 5.02 -1.78
CA GLU A 81 -4.73 4.52 -0.44
C GLU A 81 -5.60 5.18 0.64
N GLY A 82 -5.69 6.51 0.64
CA GLY A 82 -6.52 7.24 1.60
C GLY A 82 -7.99 6.83 1.55
N VAL A 83 -8.55 6.60 0.35
CA VAL A 83 -9.93 6.11 0.19
C VAL A 83 -10.11 4.70 0.77
N LEU A 84 -9.18 3.79 0.49
CA LEU A 84 -9.24 2.42 1.01
C LEU A 84 -9.19 2.39 2.54
N ILE A 85 -8.37 3.23 3.17
CA ILE A 85 -8.28 3.34 4.64
C ILE A 85 -9.60 3.84 5.23
N VAL A 86 -10.22 4.87 4.65
CA VAL A 86 -11.51 5.40 5.14
C VAL A 86 -12.61 4.35 5.06
N VAL A 87 -12.66 3.57 3.97
CA VAL A 87 -13.61 2.46 3.82
C VAL A 87 -13.37 1.38 4.88
N ALA A 88 -12.11 1.02 5.13
CA ALA A 88 -11.74 0.07 6.17
C ALA A 88 -12.20 0.52 7.55
N ALA A 89 -11.89 1.76 7.91
CA ALA A 89 -12.29 2.35 9.19
C ALA A 89 -13.81 2.32 9.37
N GLY A 90 -14.58 2.67 8.32
CA GLY A 90 -16.04 2.57 8.34
C GLY A 90 -16.57 1.14 8.49
N SER A 91 -15.85 0.14 7.98
CA SER A 91 -16.21 -1.27 8.14
C SER A 91 -15.96 -1.82 9.54
N ILE A 92 -14.94 -1.31 10.24
CA ILE A 92 -14.58 -1.69 11.62
C ILE A 92 -15.49 -1.03 12.65
N LEU A 93 -15.96 0.20 12.36
CA LEU A 93 -16.85 0.97 13.24
C LEU A 93 -18.30 0.42 13.33
N ARG A 94 -18.63 -0.67 12.63
CA ARG A 94 -19.92 -1.37 12.73
C ARG A 94 -19.82 -2.59 13.63
#